data_AF-A0A9W4RG03-F1
#
_entry.id   AF-A0A9W4RG03-F1
#
_cell.length_a   1.000
_cell.length_b   1.000
_cell.length_c   1.000
_cell.angle_alpha   90.00
_cell.angle_beta   90.00
_cell.angle_gamma   90.00
#
_symmetry.space_group_name_H-M   'P 1'
#
loop_
_entity.id
_entity.type
_entity.pdbx_description
1 polymer ?
#
loop_
_entity_poly.entity_id
_entity_poly.type
_entity_poly.pdbx_seq_one_letter_code
_entity_poly.pdbx_strand_id
1 'polypeptide(L)'
;MHAIHATAARNRPFSPAPERPHILRRFSVKLVEFVRPDSFWPNPYSLEQAFCTLQHFVRTGSEPQYQTPGQWGRSGPWDLMNGRGVVSSPGLEAITSIAGLRDVFHRALLGRAASDGQAQWRRDHKIDVTQSLVISHRVYRPFDGAKHLGLACEADIHKRLEEMFGKDDAGKQMAISLNSVHKDVGTLHGMSVKVTSNGFLFSLKYGDRHPSEFGSAWEEILAMTRTGETFVDTLDRAYRVYRCIVHGEANNCDAGDMHRFYRQDYVSDQIVALHEGVGAGSSPKP
;
A
#
# COMPACT_ATOMS: atom_id res chain seq x y z
N MET A 1 23.91 -58.10 40.74
CA MET A 1 23.21 -58.80 39.64
C MET A 1 22.01 -57.97 39.26
N HIS A 2 21.98 -57.47 38.02
CA HIS A 2 20.81 -57.02 37.23
C HIS A 2 19.89 -55.94 37.83
N ALA A 3 19.29 -55.01 37.09
CA ALA A 3 19.41 -54.46 35.76
C ALA A 3 18.40 -53.28 35.74
N ILE A 4 18.78 -52.15 35.13
CA ILE A 4 17.96 -51.34 34.22
C ILE A 4 16.54 -50.96 34.69
N HIS A 5 16.33 -49.67 34.93
CA HIS A 5 15.27 -48.90 34.25
C HIS A 5 15.66 -47.41 34.17
N ALA A 6 16.56 -47.12 33.24
CA ALA A 6 16.71 -45.80 32.66
C ALA A 6 15.61 -45.62 31.60
N THR A 7 14.43 -45.12 31.99
CA THR A 7 13.39 -44.72 31.01
C THR A 7 12.40 -43.76 31.66
N ALA A 8 12.78 -42.49 31.79
CA ALA A 8 11.83 -41.38 31.98
C ALA A 8 12.40 -40.03 31.50
N ALA A 9 13.23 -40.04 30.45
CA ALA A 9 13.82 -38.82 29.90
C ALA A 9 13.89 -38.85 28.36
N ARG A 10 12.85 -39.34 27.69
CA ARG A 10 12.66 -39.16 26.24
C ARG A 10 11.17 -38.99 25.97
N ASN A 11 10.84 -38.00 25.14
CA ASN A 11 9.51 -37.49 24.80
C ASN A 11 8.99 -36.37 25.70
N ARG A 12 9.74 -35.27 25.77
CA ARG A 12 9.07 -33.97 25.66
C ARG A 12 8.73 -33.81 24.17
N PRO A 13 7.48 -33.61 23.76
CA PRO A 13 7.24 -33.11 22.42
C PRO A 13 8.06 -31.84 22.27
N PHE A 14 8.79 -31.71 21.15
CA PHE A 14 9.22 -30.41 20.69
C PHE A 14 7.94 -29.59 20.53
N SER A 15 7.53 -28.88 21.58
CA SER A 15 6.69 -27.71 21.37
C SER A 15 7.55 -26.81 20.51
N PRO A 16 7.11 -26.44 19.29
CA PRO A 16 7.77 -25.35 18.60
C PRO A 16 7.83 -24.21 19.59
N ALA A 17 9.01 -23.58 19.73
CA ALA A 17 9.12 -22.38 20.53
C ALA A 17 7.95 -21.47 20.13
N PRO A 18 7.20 -20.88 21.09
CA PRO A 18 6.15 -19.95 20.73
C PRO A 18 6.76 -18.97 19.73
N GLU A 19 6.18 -18.87 18.53
CA GLU A 19 6.58 -17.88 17.54
C GLU A 19 6.70 -16.56 18.29
N ARG A 20 7.91 -16.00 18.32
CA ARG A 20 8.09 -14.72 18.99
C ARG A 20 7.12 -13.78 18.31
N PRO A 21 6.20 -13.10 19.03
CA PRO A 21 5.32 -12.13 18.41
C PRO A 21 6.23 -11.15 17.66
N HIS A 22 6.05 -11.08 16.34
CA HIS A 22 6.93 -10.33 15.44
C HIS A 22 7.21 -8.96 16.05
N ILE A 23 8.48 -8.64 16.34
CA ILE A 23 8.82 -7.48 17.16
C ILE A 23 8.64 -6.22 16.32
N LEU A 24 7.44 -5.67 16.37
CA LEU A 24 7.10 -4.38 15.81
C LEU A 24 7.85 -3.27 16.55
N ARG A 25 8.67 -2.47 15.84
CA ARG A 25 9.50 -1.43 16.46
C ARG A 25 9.21 -0.05 15.88
N ARG A 26 9.34 0.95 16.75
CA ARG A 26 9.61 2.33 16.32
C ARG A 26 10.95 2.39 15.61
N PHE A 27 11.10 3.33 14.69
CA PHE A 27 12.33 3.50 13.92
C PHE A 27 12.72 4.96 13.81
N SER A 28 14.01 5.20 13.61
CA SER A 28 14.54 6.54 13.38
C SER A 28 14.99 6.67 11.93
N VAL A 29 14.65 7.79 11.31
CA VAL A 29 15.07 8.12 9.94
C VAL A 29 15.83 9.43 9.92
N LYS A 30 16.86 9.50 9.09
CA LYS A 30 17.53 10.72 8.66
C LYS A 30 16.88 11.16 7.36
N LEU A 31 16.27 12.34 7.34
CA LEU A 31 15.46 12.76 6.20
C LEU A 31 16.29 12.98 4.93
N VAL A 32 17.58 13.29 5.06
CA VAL A 32 18.53 13.38 3.94
C VAL A 32 18.58 12.12 3.07
N GLU A 33 18.38 10.93 3.63
CA GLU A 33 18.50 9.68 2.86
C GLU A 33 17.34 9.51 1.87
N PHE A 34 16.16 10.11 2.12
CA PHE A 34 15.03 10.05 1.18
C PHE A 34 15.22 10.96 -0.04
N VAL A 35 16.17 11.89 -0.02
CA VAL A 35 16.47 12.80 -1.14
C VAL A 35 17.82 12.52 -1.81
N ARG A 36 18.64 11.66 -1.22
CA ARG A 36 19.94 11.30 -1.79
C ARG A 36 19.72 10.56 -3.13
N PRO A 37 20.51 10.86 -4.16
CA PRO A 37 20.54 10.04 -5.35
C PRO A 37 21.10 8.66 -5.01
N ASP A 38 20.23 7.64 -5.04
CA ASP A 38 20.61 6.23 -4.92
C ASP A 38 20.01 5.43 -6.10
N SER A 39 20.76 4.41 -6.51
CA SER A 39 20.36 3.36 -7.45
C SER A 39 19.27 2.45 -6.91
N PHE A 40 19.18 2.27 -5.58
CA PHE A 40 18.17 1.42 -4.93
C PHE A 40 17.45 2.17 -3.80
N TRP A 41 16.73 3.23 -4.16
CA TRP A 41 15.93 4.01 -3.21
C TRP A 41 14.82 3.14 -2.58
N PRO A 42 14.55 3.19 -1.25
CA PRO A 42 15.01 4.19 -0.26
C PRO A 42 16.16 3.71 0.66
N ASN A 43 17.11 2.91 0.16
CA ASN A 43 18.29 2.45 0.93
C ASN A 43 18.99 3.64 1.66
N PRO A 44 19.30 3.52 2.97
CA PRO A 44 19.32 2.31 3.82
C PRO A 44 17.99 1.97 4.51
N TYR A 45 16.89 2.62 4.13
CA TYR A 45 15.55 2.31 4.65
C TYR A 45 14.79 1.36 3.72
N SER A 46 13.79 0.68 4.30
CA SER A 46 12.82 -0.11 3.56
C SER A 46 11.70 0.76 2.98
N LEU A 47 10.98 0.26 1.99
CA LEU A 47 9.76 0.86 1.46
C LEU A 47 8.69 1.00 2.55
N GLU A 48 8.57 0.02 3.46
CA GLU A 48 7.67 0.12 4.62
C GLU A 48 8.01 1.35 5.48
N GLN A 49 9.30 1.56 5.77
CA GLN A 49 9.74 2.74 6.51
C GLN A 49 9.49 4.04 5.74
N ALA A 50 9.66 4.05 4.42
CA ALA A 50 9.35 5.19 3.58
C ALA A 50 7.85 5.53 3.63
N PHE A 51 6.97 4.55 3.41
CA PHE A 51 5.52 4.74 3.50
C PHE A 51 5.08 5.18 4.89
N CYS A 52 5.61 4.60 5.97
CA CYS A 52 5.32 5.03 7.34
C CYS A 52 5.85 6.44 7.66
N THR A 53 6.99 6.84 7.08
CA THR A 53 7.50 8.21 7.23
C THR A 53 6.61 9.20 6.49
N LEU A 54 6.15 8.86 5.28
CA LEU A 54 5.18 9.68 4.56
C LEU A 54 3.83 9.75 5.30
N GLN A 55 3.38 8.65 5.89
CA GLN A 55 2.19 8.62 6.74
C GLN A 55 2.30 9.61 7.91
N HIS A 56 3.49 9.70 8.52
CA HIS A 56 3.77 10.67 9.56
C HIS A 56 3.63 12.13 9.05
N PHE A 57 4.13 12.41 7.84
CA PHE A 57 3.98 13.73 7.19
C PHE A 57 2.51 14.05 6.90
N VAL A 58 1.77 13.09 6.36
CA VAL A 58 0.32 13.25 6.08
C VAL A 58 -0.46 13.51 7.36
N ARG A 59 -0.17 12.77 8.43
CA ARG A 59 -0.85 12.91 9.72
C ARG A 59 -0.62 14.28 10.35
N THR A 60 0.64 14.69 10.46
CA THR A 60 1.00 16.00 11.05
C THR A 60 0.51 17.17 10.19
N GLY A 61 0.57 17.03 8.86
CA GLY A 61 0.10 18.06 7.93
C GLY A 61 -1.42 18.18 7.81
N SER A 62 -2.18 17.27 8.43
CA SER A 62 -3.65 17.31 8.41
C SER A 62 -4.26 18.30 9.41
N GLU A 63 -3.45 18.82 10.34
CA GLU A 63 -3.93 19.75 11.36
C GLU A 63 -4.42 21.07 10.73
N PRO A 64 -5.62 21.57 11.09
CA PRO A 64 -6.23 22.74 10.46
C PRO A 64 -5.35 24.01 10.50
N GLN A 65 -4.50 24.14 11.53
CA GLN A 65 -3.60 25.30 11.69
C GLN A 65 -2.56 25.43 10.58
N TYR A 66 -2.25 24.34 9.86
CA TYR A 66 -1.32 24.36 8.73
C TYR A 66 -2.00 24.63 7.39
N GLN A 67 -3.33 24.81 7.38
CA GLN A 67 -4.09 25.17 6.19
C GLN A 67 -4.25 26.68 6.10
N THR A 68 -3.63 27.29 5.09
CA THR A 68 -3.77 28.71 4.79
C THR A 68 -4.89 28.91 3.77
N PRO A 69 -5.94 29.69 4.06
CA PRO A 69 -6.96 30.02 3.07
C PRO A 69 -6.37 30.88 1.96
N GLY A 70 -6.66 30.51 0.71
CA GLY A 70 -6.34 31.28 -0.50
C GLY A 70 -7.60 31.64 -1.27
N GLN A 71 -7.43 32.37 -2.38
CA GLN A 71 -8.54 32.86 -3.19
C GLN A 71 -9.40 31.74 -3.81
N TRP A 72 -8.80 30.58 -4.10
CA TRP A 72 -9.41 29.48 -4.85
C TRP A 72 -9.53 28.17 -4.05
N GLY A 73 -9.26 28.21 -2.74
CA GLY A 73 -9.22 27.01 -1.90
C GLY A 73 -8.27 27.16 -0.72
N ARG A 74 -7.74 26.05 -0.21
CA ARG A 74 -6.77 26.05 0.89
C ARG A 74 -5.41 25.60 0.37
N SER A 75 -4.36 26.21 0.90
CA SER A 75 -2.99 25.78 0.68
C SER A 75 -2.42 25.21 1.97
N GLY A 76 -1.99 23.95 1.94
CA GLY A 76 -1.44 23.24 3.10
C GLY A 76 -0.32 22.27 2.71
N PRO A 77 0.17 21.49 3.68
CA PRO A 77 1.27 20.53 3.47
C PRO A 77 1.02 19.51 2.35
N TRP A 78 -0.24 19.12 2.13
CA TRP A 78 -0.59 18.19 1.06
C TRP A 78 -0.36 18.75 -0.33
N ASP A 79 -0.66 20.04 -0.57
CA ASP A 79 -0.46 20.65 -1.89
C ASP A 79 1.02 20.73 -2.26
N LEU A 80 1.84 21.06 -1.27
CA LEU A 80 3.31 21.00 -1.38
C LEU A 80 3.76 19.59 -1.78
N MET A 81 3.27 18.56 -1.08
CA MET A 81 3.61 17.16 -1.36
C MET A 81 3.06 16.64 -2.69
N ASN A 82 1.91 17.13 -3.13
CA ASN A 82 1.31 16.81 -4.43
C ASN A 82 2.01 17.53 -5.58
N GLY A 83 2.73 18.62 -5.30
CA GLY A 83 3.38 19.45 -6.33
C GLY A 83 2.39 20.21 -7.18
N ARG A 84 1.18 20.47 -6.66
CA ARG A 84 0.11 21.19 -7.34
C ARG A 84 -0.18 22.49 -6.61
N GLY A 85 -0.73 23.46 -7.34
CA GLY A 85 -1.29 24.67 -6.74
C GLY A 85 -2.52 24.35 -5.87
N VAL A 86 -3.18 25.39 -5.36
CA VAL A 86 -4.37 25.29 -4.49
C VAL A 86 -5.34 24.20 -4.95
N VAL A 87 -5.60 23.20 -4.11
CA VAL A 87 -6.46 22.05 -4.42
C VAL A 87 -7.80 22.21 -3.71
N SER A 88 -8.89 21.85 -4.38
CA SER A 88 -10.25 21.85 -3.82
C SER A 88 -10.54 20.62 -2.95
N SER A 89 -9.71 19.58 -3.03
CA SER A 89 -9.88 18.31 -2.33
C SER A 89 -8.79 18.10 -1.28
N PRO A 90 -9.15 17.85 -0.01
CA PRO A 90 -8.20 17.54 1.04
C PRO A 90 -7.56 16.16 0.81
N GLY A 91 -6.23 16.11 0.69
CA GLY A 91 -5.45 14.89 0.88
C GLY A 91 -4.19 14.81 0.01
N LEU A 92 -3.35 13.82 0.33
CA LEU A 92 -2.28 13.41 -0.57
C LEU A 92 -2.88 12.63 -1.75
N GLU A 93 -2.38 12.90 -2.96
CA GLU A 93 -2.69 12.12 -4.14
C GLU A 93 -2.17 10.69 -4.00
N ALA A 94 -2.82 9.77 -4.71
CA ALA A 94 -2.43 8.37 -4.66
C ALA A 94 -1.06 8.15 -5.35
N ILE A 95 -0.23 7.34 -4.71
CA ILE A 95 1.08 6.94 -5.22
C ILE A 95 0.89 5.80 -6.21
N THR A 96 1.37 5.97 -7.43
CA THR A 96 1.25 4.98 -8.52
C THR A 96 2.59 4.40 -8.95
N SER A 97 3.69 4.78 -8.29
CA SER A 97 5.03 4.24 -8.54
C SER A 97 5.98 4.54 -7.37
N ILE A 98 7.06 3.76 -7.26
CA ILE A 98 8.14 4.03 -6.29
C ILE A 98 8.81 5.38 -6.58
N ALA A 99 8.99 5.72 -7.85
CA ALA A 99 9.49 7.05 -8.25
C ALA A 99 8.54 8.17 -7.78
N GLY A 100 7.23 7.98 -7.92
CA GLY A 100 6.23 8.92 -7.41
C GLY A 100 6.29 9.10 -5.90
N LEU A 101 6.55 8.03 -5.13
CA LEU A 101 6.78 8.12 -3.69
C LEU A 101 8.01 8.97 -3.37
N ARG A 102 9.12 8.73 -4.08
CA ARG A 102 10.35 9.52 -3.95
C ARG A 102 10.12 11.00 -4.27
N ASP A 103 9.38 11.29 -5.33
CA ASP A 103 9.06 12.66 -5.71
C ASP A 103 8.26 13.40 -4.63
N VAL A 104 7.36 12.69 -3.94
CA VAL A 104 6.64 13.26 -2.78
C VAL A 104 7.62 13.65 -1.68
N PHE A 105 8.63 12.83 -1.36
CA PHE A 105 9.67 13.19 -0.39
C PHE A 105 10.50 14.39 -0.85
N HIS A 106 10.89 14.41 -2.12
CA HIS A 106 11.63 15.53 -2.69
C HIS A 106 10.84 16.84 -2.54
N ARG A 107 9.54 16.83 -2.84
CA ARG A 107 8.69 18.02 -2.67
C ARG A 107 8.49 18.38 -1.19
N ALA A 108 8.24 17.39 -0.33
CA ALA A 108 8.06 17.58 1.11
C ALA A 108 9.28 18.23 1.76
N LEU A 109 10.50 17.88 1.33
CA LEU A 109 11.76 18.28 1.97
C LEU A 109 12.47 19.43 1.26
N LEU A 110 12.50 19.42 -0.08
CA LEU A 110 13.25 20.37 -0.90
C LEU A 110 12.36 21.44 -1.55
N GLY A 111 11.06 21.17 -1.68
CA GLY A 111 10.13 22.10 -2.32
C GLY A 111 10.06 23.43 -1.59
N ARG A 112 9.89 24.54 -2.31
CA ARG A 112 9.65 25.85 -1.69
C ARG A 112 8.25 25.87 -1.07
N ALA A 113 8.15 26.32 0.19
CA ALA A 113 6.85 26.54 0.82
C ALA A 113 6.10 27.68 0.09
N ALA A 114 4.86 27.40 -0.31
CA ALA A 114 3.96 28.34 -0.97
C ALA A 114 3.06 29.10 0.02
N SER A 115 2.98 28.65 1.28
CA SER A 115 2.22 29.31 2.35
C SER A 115 2.95 29.28 3.69
N ASP A 116 2.57 30.21 4.57
CA ASP A 116 3.08 30.25 5.95
C ASP A 116 2.69 28.99 6.73
N GLY A 117 1.52 28.40 6.45
CA GLY A 117 1.08 27.14 7.05
C GLY A 117 2.02 25.97 6.72
N GLN A 118 2.49 25.88 5.46
CA GLN A 118 3.47 24.88 5.06
C GLN A 118 4.84 25.10 5.72
N ALA A 119 5.29 26.35 5.81
CA ALA A 119 6.55 26.69 6.48
C ALA A 119 6.48 26.42 7.99
N GLN A 120 5.35 26.71 8.62
CA GLN A 120 5.08 26.45 10.03
C GLN A 120 5.04 24.94 10.31
N TRP A 121 4.35 24.14 9.49
CA TRP A 121 4.32 22.68 9.58
C TRP A 121 5.73 22.08 9.57
N ARG A 122 6.60 22.52 8.65
CA ARG A 122 7.99 22.05 8.61
C ARG A 122 8.76 22.37 9.89
N ARG A 123 8.60 23.59 10.42
CA ARG A 123 9.27 24.01 11.67
C ARG A 123 8.80 23.19 12.86
N ASP A 124 7.48 23.08 13.04
CA ASP A 124 6.88 22.44 14.22
C ASP A 124 7.20 20.93 14.28
N HIS A 125 7.23 20.28 13.12
CA HIS A 125 7.46 18.84 13.02
C HIS A 125 8.88 18.46 12.57
N LYS A 126 9.80 19.44 12.49
CA LYS A 126 11.20 19.24 12.10
C LYS A 126 11.36 18.50 10.77
N ILE A 127 10.55 18.88 9.77
CA ILE A 127 10.57 18.29 8.43
C ILE A 127 11.55 19.10 7.58
N ASP A 128 12.83 18.72 7.66
CA ASP A 128 13.94 19.30 6.93
C ASP A 128 15.02 18.23 6.68
N VAL A 129 15.77 18.36 5.58
CA VAL A 129 16.78 17.36 5.17
C VAL A 129 17.83 17.07 6.25
N THR A 130 18.16 18.05 7.09
CA THR A 130 19.16 17.91 8.15
C THR A 130 18.65 17.14 9.38
N GLN A 131 17.34 16.92 9.46
CA GLN A 131 16.70 16.42 10.67
C GLN A 131 16.64 14.90 10.72
N SER A 132 16.55 14.39 11.94
CA SER A 132 16.25 12.99 12.23
C SER A 132 14.93 12.91 12.97
N LEU A 133 14.04 12.01 12.52
CA LEU A 133 12.73 11.80 13.13
C LEU A 133 12.64 10.42 13.76
N VAL A 134 11.96 10.32 14.89
CA VAL A 134 11.55 9.05 15.49
C VAL A 134 10.11 8.78 15.12
N ILE A 135 9.90 7.80 14.25
CA ILE A 135 8.59 7.41 13.76
C ILE A 135 7.98 6.38 14.71
N SER A 136 6.77 6.68 15.20
CA SER A 136 6.06 5.84 16.17
C SER A 136 5.39 4.61 15.58
N HIS A 137 5.29 4.54 14.25
CA HIS A 137 4.68 3.44 13.52
C HIS A 137 5.49 2.15 13.71
N ARG A 138 4.75 1.05 13.72
CA ARG A 138 5.24 -0.30 13.92
C ARG A 138 5.61 -0.90 12.57
N VAL A 139 6.87 -1.26 12.39
CA VAL A 139 7.41 -1.86 11.16
C VAL A 139 8.10 -3.20 11.47
N TYR A 140 8.18 -4.11 10.50
CA TYR A 140 8.77 -5.44 10.67
C TYR A 140 10.31 -5.42 10.80
N ARG A 141 10.97 -4.29 10.46
CA ARG A 141 12.43 -4.04 10.58
C ARG A 141 13.29 -4.89 9.60
N PRO A 142 14.50 -4.44 9.25
CA PRO A 142 14.83 -4.07 7.87
C PRO A 142 15.61 -5.14 7.09
N PHE A 143 15.73 -6.37 7.61
CA PHE A 143 16.63 -7.37 7.01
C PHE A 143 16.11 -8.80 6.93
N ASP A 144 14.98 -9.12 7.56
CA ASP A 144 14.46 -10.50 7.57
C ASP A 144 13.15 -10.67 6.80
N GLY A 145 12.64 -9.59 6.19
CA GLY A 145 11.34 -9.57 5.51
C GLY A 145 10.17 -9.90 6.44
N ALA A 146 9.01 -10.13 5.84
CA ALA A 146 7.83 -10.68 6.51
C ALA A 146 7.66 -12.13 6.04
N LYS A 147 8.53 -13.03 6.51
CA LYS A 147 8.58 -14.43 6.06
C LYS A 147 7.25 -15.18 6.25
N HIS A 148 6.48 -14.83 7.28
CA HIS A 148 5.14 -15.36 7.51
C HIS A 148 4.14 -15.00 6.39
N LEU A 149 4.44 -13.95 5.61
CA LEU A 149 3.68 -13.51 4.42
C LEU A 149 4.33 -13.98 3.11
N GLY A 150 5.38 -14.82 3.18
CA GLY A 150 6.16 -15.23 2.01
C GLY A 150 7.05 -14.12 1.44
N LEU A 151 7.37 -13.10 2.22
CA LEU A 151 8.29 -12.02 1.86
C LEU A 151 9.63 -12.25 2.55
N ALA A 152 10.63 -12.73 1.81
CA ALA A 152 11.94 -13.08 2.36
C ALA A 152 12.88 -11.89 2.46
N CYS A 153 12.73 -10.90 1.56
CA CYS A 153 13.60 -9.74 1.50
C CYS A 153 12.88 -8.48 0.96
N GLU A 154 13.55 -7.34 1.02
CA GLU A 154 13.03 -6.05 0.52
C GLU A 154 12.77 -6.09 -1.01
N ALA A 155 13.57 -6.86 -1.75
CA ALA A 155 13.38 -7.03 -3.19
C ALA A 155 12.02 -7.67 -3.53
N ASP A 156 11.46 -8.50 -2.65
CA ASP A 156 10.12 -9.07 -2.84
C ASP A 156 9.04 -8.00 -2.71
N ILE A 157 9.22 -7.04 -1.78
CA ILE A 157 8.31 -5.90 -1.59
C ILE A 157 8.37 -4.98 -2.81
N HIS A 158 9.58 -4.66 -3.28
CA HIS A 158 9.79 -3.92 -4.53
C HIS A 158 9.09 -4.60 -5.70
N LYS A 159 9.35 -5.89 -5.91
CA LYS A 159 8.78 -6.65 -7.02
C LYS A 159 7.25 -6.63 -7.00
N ARG A 160 6.63 -6.85 -5.84
CA ARG A 160 5.15 -6.81 -5.72
C ARG A 160 4.58 -5.43 -6.03
N LEU A 161 5.20 -4.38 -5.52
CA LEU A 161 4.75 -3.01 -5.80
C LEU A 161 4.97 -2.63 -7.26
N GLU A 162 6.10 -2.98 -7.85
CA GLU A 162 6.37 -2.75 -9.28
C GLU A 162 5.44 -3.53 -10.19
N GLU A 163 5.07 -4.76 -9.82
CA GLU A 163 4.08 -5.55 -10.54
C GLU A 163 2.69 -4.88 -10.45
N MET A 164 2.24 -4.53 -9.25
CA MET A 164 0.94 -3.85 -9.05
C MET A 164 0.88 -2.49 -9.77
N PHE A 165 1.93 -1.68 -9.66
CA PHE A 165 2.05 -0.39 -10.34
C PHE A 165 2.40 -0.50 -11.83
N GLY A 166 2.77 -1.70 -12.27
CA GLY A 166 3.32 -1.96 -13.58
C GLY A 166 2.35 -1.66 -14.70
N LYS A 167 2.90 -1.31 -15.87
CA LYS A 167 2.11 -1.13 -17.10
C LYS A 167 1.81 -2.46 -17.80
N ASP A 168 2.45 -3.54 -17.39
CA ASP A 168 2.38 -4.82 -18.08
C ASP A 168 0.98 -5.40 -18.10
N ASP A 169 0.16 -5.14 -17.06
CA ASP A 169 -1.24 -5.57 -17.01
C ASP A 169 -2.24 -4.48 -17.40
N ALA A 170 -1.79 -3.23 -17.58
CA ALA A 170 -2.66 -2.16 -18.00
C ALA A 170 -3.24 -2.48 -19.39
N GLY A 171 -4.57 -2.37 -19.52
CA GLY A 171 -5.29 -2.72 -20.74
C GLY A 171 -5.74 -4.18 -20.84
N LYS A 172 -5.32 -5.06 -19.92
CA LYS A 172 -5.78 -6.46 -19.90
C LYS A 172 -7.17 -6.57 -19.30
N GLN A 173 -7.91 -7.59 -19.75
CA GLN A 173 -9.15 -8.00 -19.11
C GLN A 173 -8.85 -8.69 -17.77
N MET A 174 -9.54 -8.24 -16.74
CA MET A 174 -9.53 -8.87 -15.42
C MET A 174 -10.28 -10.20 -15.45
N ALA A 175 -9.85 -11.15 -14.63
CA ALA A 175 -10.53 -12.42 -14.45
C ALA A 175 -11.89 -12.27 -13.75
N ILE A 176 -12.03 -11.28 -12.87
CA ILE A 176 -13.25 -11.01 -12.10
C ILE A 176 -13.82 -9.65 -12.50
N SER A 177 -15.12 -9.65 -12.81
CA SER A 177 -15.87 -8.42 -13.08
C SER A 177 -16.23 -7.74 -11.76
N LEU A 178 -15.81 -6.48 -11.59
CA LEU A 178 -16.05 -5.71 -10.37
C LEU A 178 -17.36 -4.91 -10.40
N ASN A 179 -17.91 -4.68 -11.60
CA ASN A 179 -19.13 -3.92 -11.78
C ASN A 179 -20.32 -4.85 -12.07
N SER A 180 -21.25 -4.95 -11.12
CA SER A 180 -22.42 -5.83 -11.26
C SER A 180 -23.44 -5.33 -12.30
N VAL A 181 -23.41 -4.04 -12.65
CA VAL A 181 -24.32 -3.41 -13.61
C VAL A 181 -23.74 -3.49 -15.03
N HIS A 182 -22.45 -3.21 -15.17
CA HIS A 182 -21.74 -3.24 -16.45
C HIS A 182 -20.68 -4.34 -16.42
N LYS A 183 -21.12 -5.59 -16.62
CA LYS A 183 -20.26 -6.77 -16.43
C LYS A 183 -19.11 -6.86 -17.44
N ASP A 184 -19.29 -6.23 -18.59
CA ASP A 184 -18.33 -6.06 -19.69
C ASP A 184 -17.20 -5.05 -19.35
N VAL A 185 -17.37 -4.25 -18.29
CA VAL A 185 -16.33 -3.35 -17.78
C VAL A 185 -15.35 -4.16 -16.94
N GLY A 186 -14.29 -4.63 -17.60
CA GLY A 186 -13.27 -5.49 -17.01
C GLY A 186 -11.83 -5.08 -17.32
N THR A 187 -11.59 -3.94 -17.96
CA THR A 187 -10.23 -3.56 -18.38
C THR A 187 -9.45 -2.94 -17.23
N LEU A 188 -8.31 -3.52 -16.85
CA LEU A 188 -7.43 -2.95 -15.81
C LEU A 188 -6.78 -1.64 -16.31
N HIS A 189 -6.83 -0.58 -15.50
CA HIS A 189 -6.15 0.68 -15.79
C HIS A 189 -4.86 0.85 -14.98
N GLY A 190 -4.83 0.32 -13.75
CA GLY A 190 -3.64 0.31 -12.90
C GLY A 190 -3.98 0.28 -11.41
N MET A 191 -2.94 0.28 -10.58
CA MET A 191 -3.05 0.28 -9.13
C MET A 191 -2.52 1.58 -8.53
N SER A 192 -2.99 1.91 -7.33
CA SER A 192 -2.46 3.04 -6.56
C SER A 192 -2.51 2.80 -5.06
N VAL A 193 -1.67 3.53 -4.32
CA VAL A 193 -1.63 3.53 -2.87
C VAL A 193 -1.91 4.94 -2.36
N LYS A 194 -3.03 5.13 -1.68
CA LYS A 194 -3.32 6.38 -0.96
C LYS A 194 -2.79 6.29 0.46
N VAL A 195 -1.96 7.26 0.84
CA VAL A 195 -1.46 7.40 2.22
C VAL A 195 -2.37 8.34 2.99
N THR A 196 -2.88 7.88 4.12
CA THR A 196 -3.79 8.65 4.99
C THR A 196 -3.21 8.79 6.40
N SER A 197 -3.82 9.62 7.24
CA SER A 197 -3.41 9.76 8.65
C SER A 197 -3.50 8.44 9.43
N ASN A 198 -4.39 7.54 9.04
CA ASN A 198 -4.71 6.30 9.76
C ASN A 198 -4.09 5.05 9.15
N GLY A 199 -3.64 5.10 7.89
CA GLY A 199 -3.08 3.93 7.22
C GLY A 199 -2.94 4.11 5.72
N PHE A 200 -2.98 2.99 5.02
CA PHE A 200 -2.78 2.88 3.58
C PHE A 200 -4.05 2.31 2.95
N LEU A 201 -4.40 2.81 1.77
CA LEU A 201 -5.46 2.24 0.94
C LEU A 201 -4.87 1.85 -0.41
N PHE A 202 -4.99 0.57 -0.75
CA PHE A 202 -4.62 0.04 -2.05
C PHE A 202 -5.86 -0.01 -2.91
N SER A 203 -5.83 0.71 -4.02
CA SER A 203 -6.96 0.78 -4.95
C SER A 203 -6.56 0.23 -6.31
N LEU A 204 -7.54 -0.41 -6.96
CA LEU A 204 -7.50 -0.83 -8.34
C LEU A 204 -8.39 0.09 -9.17
N LYS A 205 -7.85 0.61 -10.26
CA LYS A 205 -8.60 1.36 -11.26
C LYS A 205 -8.90 0.48 -12.47
N TYR A 206 -10.14 0.50 -12.95
CA TYR A 206 -10.60 -0.28 -14.10
C TYR A 206 -11.63 0.49 -14.93
N GLY A 207 -11.89 0.05 -16.15
CA GLY A 207 -12.80 0.73 -17.06
C GLY A 207 -13.26 -0.11 -18.24
N ASP A 208 -14.03 0.54 -19.11
CA ASP A 208 -14.62 -0.04 -20.32
C ASP A 208 -13.62 -0.13 -21.49
N ARG A 209 -12.58 0.69 -21.46
CA ARG A 209 -11.55 0.79 -22.51
C ARG A 209 -10.14 0.74 -21.95
N HIS A 210 -9.16 0.67 -22.86
CA HIS A 210 -7.75 0.81 -22.50
C HIS A 210 -7.50 2.14 -21.77
N PRO A 211 -6.61 2.22 -20.75
CA PRO A 211 -6.37 3.45 -19.99
C PRO A 211 -5.86 4.66 -20.80
N SER A 212 -5.38 4.46 -22.03
CA SER A 212 -4.99 5.53 -22.95
C SER A 212 -6.14 6.07 -23.80
N GLU A 213 -7.32 5.47 -23.71
CA GLU A 213 -8.50 5.84 -24.49
C GLU A 213 -9.50 6.59 -23.62
N PHE A 214 -10.30 7.45 -24.26
CA PHE A 214 -11.39 8.11 -23.58
C PHE A 214 -12.52 7.10 -23.30
N GLY A 215 -12.82 6.88 -22.02
CA GLY A 215 -13.79 5.91 -21.55
C GLY A 215 -14.18 6.15 -20.09
N SER A 216 -15.09 5.33 -19.60
CA SER A 216 -15.52 5.35 -18.20
C SER A 216 -14.51 4.60 -17.33
N ALA A 217 -14.23 5.14 -16.15
CA ALA A 217 -13.31 4.52 -15.20
C ALA A 217 -13.87 4.56 -13.78
N TRP A 218 -13.60 3.49 -13.05
CA TRP A 218 -13.97 3.28 -11.67
C TRP A 218 -12.75 2.91 -10.84
N GLU A 219 -12.85 3.11 -9.54
CA GLU A 219 -11.81 2.78 -8.57
C GLU A 219 -12.42 1.94 -7.45
N GLU A 220 -11.80 0.82 -7.13
CA GLU A 220 -12.21 -0.08 -6.05
C GLU A 220 -11.07 -0.31 -5.08
N ILE A 221 -11.40 -0.32 -3.79
CA ILE A 221 -10.42 -0.54 -2.72
C ILE A 221 -10.21 -2.04 -2.57
N LEU A 222 -8.97 -2.51 -2.80
CA LEU A 222 -8.61 -3.91 -2.59
C LEU A 222 -8.28 -4.20 -1.13
N ALA A 223 -7.61 -3.25 -0.47
CA ALA A 223 -7.28 -3.36 0.95
C ALA A 223 -7.11 -1.98 1.59
N MET A 224 -7.55 -1.86 2.83
CA MET A 224 -7.22 -0.76 3.71
C MET A 224 -6.58 -1.27 5.00
N THR A 225 -5.64 -0.51 5.55
CA THR A 225 -4.97 -0.88 6.80
C THR A 225 -5.98 -1.04 7.94
N ARG A 226 -6.01 -2.23 8.54
CA ARG A 226 -6.82 -2.56 9.72
C ARG A 226 -6.05 -2.23 11.00
N THR A 227 -6.75 -2.19 12.13
CA THR A 227 -6.12 -1.93 13.43
C THR A 227 -5.06 -2.98 13.74
N GLY A 228 -3.81 -2.55 13.91
CA GLY A 228 -2.68 -3.42 14.25
C GLY A 228 -1.88 -3.93 13.05
N GLU A 229 -2.35 -3.72 11.82
CA GLU A 229 -1.62 -4.05 10.59
C GLU A 229 -0.50 -3.03 10.32
N THR A 230 0.60 -3.51 9.76
CA THR A 230 1.64 -2.65 9.16
C THR A 230 1.36 -2.36 7.68
N PHE A 231 2.23 -1.58 7.04
CA PHE A 231 2.19 -1.38 5.59
C PHE A 231 2.30 -2.71 4.85
N VAL A 232 3.24 -3.57 5.27
CA VAL A 232 3.52 -4.85 4.60
C VAL A 232 2.36 -5.83 4.75
N ASP A 233 1.69 -5.85 5.90
CA ASP A 233 0.46 -6.66 6.07
C ASP A 233 -0.63 -6.21 5.10
N THR A 234 -0.84 -4.89 4.99
CA THR A 234 -1.84 -4.31 4.09
C THR A 234 -1.48 -4.60 2.63
N LEU A 235 -0.20 -4.48 2.26
CA LEU A 235 0.32 -4.77 0.92
C LEU A 235 0.15 -6.24 0.56
N ASP A 236 0.48 -7.18 1.45
CA ASP A 236 0.35 -8.61 1.18
C ASP A 236 -1.11 -8.96 0.86
N ARG A 237 -2.04 -8.45 1.66
CA ARG A 237 -3.47 -8.64 1.44
C ARG A 237 -3.94 -8.01 0.13
N ALA A 238 -3.54 -6.76 -0.15
CA ALA A 238 -3.84 -6.10 -1.43
C ALA A 238 -3.31 -6.89 -2.63
N TYR A 239 -2.08 -7.39 -2.54
CA TYR A 239 -1.43 -8.15 -3.60
C TYR A 239 -2.15 -9.46 -3.89
N ARG A 240 -2.55 -10.20 -2.85
CA ARG A 240 -3.35 -11.44 -3.01
C ARG A 240 -4.68 -11.18 -3.70
N VAL A 241 -5.39 -10.12 -3.30
CA VAL A 241 -6.66 -9.72 -3.93
C VAL A 241 -6.45 -9.31 -5.39
N TYR A 242 -5.39 -8.55 -5.68
CA TYR A 242 -5.01 -8.17 -7.03
C TYR A 242 -4.74 -9.41 -7.91
N ARG A 243 -3.95 -10.38 -7.43
CA ARG A 243 -3.68 -11.63 -8.16
C ARG A 243 -4.96 -12.42 -8.42
N CYS A 244 -5.88 -12.46 -7.47
CA CYS A 244 -7.18 -13.10 -7.66
C CYS A 244 -8.03 -12.38 -8.73
N ILE A 245 -8.25 -11.07 -8.60
CA ILE A 245 -9.14 -10.30 -9.47
C ILE A 245 -8.59 -10.19 -10.89
N VAL A 246 -7.30 -9.89 -11.02
CA VAL A 246 -6.68 -9.61 -12.32
C VAL A 246 -6.28 -10.91 -13.02
N HIS A 247 -5.69 -11.86 -12.29
CA HIS A 247 -5.08 -13.06 -12.87
C HIS A 247 -5.86 -14.36 -12.61
N GLY A 248 -6.92 -14.33 -11.81
CA GLY A 248 -7.73 -15.53 -11.51
C GLY A 248 -7.05 -16.51 -10.55
N GLU A 249 -6.10 -16.04 -9.73
CA GLU A 249 -5.43 -16.91 -8.76
C GLU A 249 -6.30 -17.15 -7.52
N ALA A 250 -7.06 -18.25 -7.56
CA ALA A 250 -8.09 -18.55 -6.55
C ALA A 250 -7.54 -18.66 -5.12
N ASN A 251 -6.36 -19.25 -4.92
CA ASN A 251 -5.89 -19.76 -3.60
C ASN A 251 -5.79 -18.74 -2.44
N ASN A 252 -6.03 -17.44 -2.64
CA ASN A 252 -5.77 -16.40 -1.64
C ASN A 252 -6.72 -15.17 -1.70
N CYS A 253 -7.97 -15.32 -2.15
CA CYS A 253 -8.85 -14.18 -2.39
C CYS A 253 -9.63 -13.69 -1.14
N ASP A 254 -9.11 -12.69 -0.41
CA ASP A 254 -9.82 -12.00 0.70
C ASP A 254 -10.39 -10.65 0.25
N ALA A 255 -11.61 -10.65 -0.30
CA ALA A 255 -12.32 -9.45 -0.74
C ALA A 255 -13.01 -8.67 0.41
N GLY A 256 -12.68 -8.93 1.68
CA GLY A 256 -13.39 -8.38 2.84
C GLY A 256 -13.39 -6.84 2.95
N ASP A 257 -12.41 -6.16 2.35
CA ASP A 257 -12.34 -4.70 2.34
C ASP A 257 -13.01 -4.05 1.12
N MET A 258 -13.46 -4.85 0.14
CA MET A 258 -14.11 -4.36 -1.08
C MET A 258 -15.55 -3.96 -0.78
N HIS A 259 -15.81 -2.65 -0.64
CA HIS A 259 -17.14 -2.14 -0.33
C HIS A 259 -17.36 -0.67 -0.73
N ARG A 260 -18.37 -0.41 -1.59
CA ARG A 260 -19.45 0.59 -1.36
C ARG A 260 -20.49 0.79 -2.47
N PHE A 261 -20.26 0.39 -3.72
CA PHE A 261 -21.20 0.76 -4.80
C PHE A 261 -21.85 -0.39 -5.55
N TYR A 262 -21.30 -1.61 -5.51
CA TYR A 262 -21.83 -2.77 -6.23
C TYR A 262 -21.77 -4.02 -5.34
N ARG A 263 -22.80 -4.86 -5.42
CA ARG A 263 -23.10 -5.94 -4.45
C ARG A 263 -21.85 -6.77 -4.14
N GLN A 264 -21.40 -6.77 -2.88
CA GLN A 264 -20.30 -7.62 -2.41
C GLN A 264 -20.54 -9.10 -2.76
N ASP A 265 -21.80 -9.51 -2.73
CA ASP A 265 -22.25 -10.85 -3.16
C ASP A 265 -21.83 -11.16 -4.61
N TYR A 266 -21.89 -10.20 -5.54
CA TYR A 266 -21.55 -10.42 -6.94
C TYR A 266 -20.08 -10.77 -7.17
N VAL A 267 -19.17 -10.10 -6.46
CA VAL A 267 -17.73 -10.40 -6.54
C VAL A 267 -17.45 -11.71 -5.80
N SER A 268 -18.08 -11.91 -4.64
CA SER A 268 -17.93 -13.13 -3.85
C SER A 268 -18.38 -14.38 -4.61
N ASP A 269 -19.51 -14.33 -5.34
CA ASP A 269 -20.02 -15.43 -6.15
C ASP A 269 -19.03 -15.81 -7.27
N GLN A 270 -18.42 -14.81 -7.92
CA GLN A 270 -17.39 -15.06 -8.96
C GLN A 270 -16.12 -15.67 -8.37
N ILE A 271 -15.72 -15.25 -7.17
CA ILE A 271 -14.58 -15.83 -6.43
C ILE A 271 -14.87 -17.30 -6.11
N VAL A 272 -16.08 -17.61 -5.63
CA VAL A 272 -16.51 -18.99 -5.37
C VAL A 272 -16.48 -19.83 -6.65
N ALA A 273 -17.04 -19.33 -7.75
CA ALA A 273 -17.02 -20.02 -9.04
C ALA A 273 -15.58 -20.29 -9.53
N LEU A 274 -14.68 -19.33 -9.35
CA LEU A 274 -13.25 -19.45 -9.67
C LEU A 274 -12.59 -20.55 -8.82
N HIS A 275 -12.91 -20.63 -7.53
CA HIS A 275 -12.43 -21.70 -6.63
C HIS A 275 -12.96 -23.08 -7.00
N GLU A 276 -14.21 -23.17 -7.46
CA GLU A 276 -14.86 -24.43 -7.84
C GLU A 276 -14.42 -24.93 -9.22
N GLY A 277 -13.57 -24.18 -9.94
CA GLY A 277 -13.15 -24.51 -11.30
C GLY A 277 -14.28 -24.39 -12.33
N VAL A 278 -15.39 -23.78 -11.95
CA VAL A 278 -16.54 -23.50 -12.81
C VAL A 278 -16.24 -22.16 -13.47
N GLY A 279 -15.53 -22.23 -14.60
CA GLY A 279 -14.95 -21.09 -15.30
C GLY A 279 -15.89 -19.88 -15.36
N ALA A 280 -15.34 -18.71 -14.97
CA ALA A 280 -15.89 -17.42 -15.32
C ALA A 280 -16.22 -17.40 -16.82
N GLY A 281 -17.43 -16.96 -17.14
CA GLY A 281 -18.09 -17.15 -18.42
C GLY A 281 -17.20 -17.00 -19.65
N SER A 282 -17.32 -17.98 -20.53
CA SER A 282 -16.90 -18.01 -21.92
C SER A 282 -16.63 -16.64 -22.55
N SER A 283 -15.38 -16.37 -22.92
CA SER A 283 -15.08 -15.41 -23.99
C SER A 283 -15.86 -15.79 -25.24
N PRO A 284 -16.44 -14.82 -25.99
CA PRO A 284 -16.84 -15.12 -27.35
C PRO A 284 -15.58 -15.42 -28.16
N LYS A 285 -15.55 -16.60 -28.80
CA LYS A 285 -14.55 -16.92 -29.82
C LYS A 285 -14.66 -15.94 -31.00
N PRO A 286 -13.55 -15.71 -31.73
CA PRO A 286 -13.44 -14.68 -32.77
C PRO A 286 -14.49 -14.79 -33.87
#